data_AF-A0A0G0DG31-F1
#
_entry.id   AF-A0A0G0DG31-F1
#
_cell.length_a   1.000
_cell.length_b   1.000
_cell.length_c   1.000
_cell.angle_alpha   90.00
_cell.angle_beta   90.00
_cell.angle_gamma   90.00
#
_symmetry.space_group_name_H-M   'P 1'
#
loop_
_entity.id
_entity.type
_entity.pdbx_description
1 polymer ?
#
loop_
_entity_poly.entity_id
_entity_poly.type
_entity_poly.pdbx_seq_one_letter_code
_entity_poly.pdbx_strand_id
1 'polypeptide(L)'
;MPEKVIDIRYPENKNANTVPKEILREKTKESRTQPKIGTGKSGRAGKRILLLIIYILIITVLVSGYFILPKAKIEIWPQTQTLQFQEKIEVLTKESQADFVKKILPGKVFEESLEVSQEFQASGTATRNEKSKGAIQVYNAYSDSPQSLVAGTRFISAEGKLFKSVKAVT
;
A
#
# COMPACT_ATOMS: atom_id res chain seq x y z
N MET A 1 9.52 37.73 -4.26
CA MET A 1 8.34 38.51 -3.81
C MET A 1 7.74 37.75 -2.64
N PRO A 2 7.76 38.27 -1.40
CA PRO A 2 7.20 37.56 -0.24
C PRO A 2 5.70 37.82 -0.08
N GLU A 3 4.97 36.76 0.26
CA GLU A 3 3.51 36.67 0.38
C GLU A 3 3.00 37.32 1.67
N LYS A 4 2.00 38.20 1.57
CA LYS A 4 1.45 39.00 2.67
C LYS A 4 0.32 38.22 3.36
N VAL A 5 0.62 37.66 4.53
CA VAL A 5 -0.37 37.04 5.42
C VAL A 5 -1.11 38.15 6.18
N ILE A 6 -2.46 38.12 6.16
CA ILE A 6 -3.30 39.04 6.93
C ILE A 6 -4.01 38.21 8.00
N ASP A 7 -3.60 38.42 9.26
CA ASP A 7 -4.27 37.90 10.46
C ASP A 7 -5.44 38.85 10.81
N ILE A 8 -6.65 38.32 10.94
CA ILE A 8 -7.84 39.10 11.33
C ILE A 8 -8.25 38.63 12.72
N ARG A 9 -7.63 39.21 13.75
CA ARG A 9 -8.09 39.07 15.13
C ARG A 9 -9.31 39.97 15.36
N TYR A 10 -10.36 39.38 15.94
CA TYR A 10 -11.55 40.11 16.36
C TYR A 10 -11.31 40.75 17.74
N PRO A 11 -11.64 42.03 17.96
CA PRO A 11 -11.50 42.66 19.27
C PRO A 11 -12.69 42.36 20.17
N GLU A 12 -12.39 42.19 21.44
CA GLU A 12 -13.31 42.03 22.56
C GLU A 12 -14.05 43.36 22.85
N ASN A 13 -15.36 43.31 23.11
CA ASN A 13 -16.10 44.44 23.65
C ASN A 13 -16.97 44.03 24.86
N LYS A 14 -16.68 44.72 25.97
CA LYS A 14 -17.33 44.67 27.28
C LYS A 14 -18.57 45.57 27.30
N ASN A 15 -19.67 45.02 27.81
CA ASN A 15 -20.75 45.71 28.53
C ASN A 15 -21.40 46.94 27.87
N ALA A 16 -22.67 46.83 27.50
CA ALA A 16 -23.56 47.99 27.38
C ALA A 16 -24.99 47.66 27.86
N ASN A 17 -25.28 48.18 29.07
CA ASN A 17 -26.51 48.85 29.50
C ASN A 17 -27.78 47.98 29.66
N THR A 18 -28.26 47.65 30.86
CA THR A 18 -28.72 48.48 32.00
C THR A 18 -29.91 49.38 31.67
N VAL A 19 -31.14 48.98 32.07
CA VAL A 19 -32.13 49.87 32.71
C VAL A 19 -33.02 49.07 33.67
N PRO A 20 -33.04 49.42 34.96
CA PRO A 20 -34.09 49.11 35.93
C PRO A 20 -34.97 50.35 36.21
N LYS A 21 -36.28 50.17 36.48
CA LYS A 21 -36.97 50.91 37.55
C LYS A 21 -38.41 50.47 37.78
N GLU A 22 -38.57 49.91 38.96
CA GLU A 22 -39.67 50.10 39.89
C GLU A 22 -40.19 51.57 39.95
N ILE A 23 -41.37 51.72 40.56
CA ILE A 23 -41.95 52.91 41.25
C ILE A 23 -43.27 53.44 40.62
N LEU A 24 -44.30 53.49 41.50
CA LEU A 24 -45.62 54.18 41.48
C LEU A 24 -46.75 53.41 40.79
N ARG A 25 -47.64 52.68 41.48
CA ARG A 25 -48.48 52.95 42.67
C ARG A 25 -49.35 54.20 42.52
N GLU A 26 -50.58 54.03 42.02
CA GLU A 26 -51.83 54.59 42.57
C GLU A 26 -53.04 54.02 41.81
N LYS A 27 -53.87 53.21 42.48
CA LYS A 27 -55.22 53.55 42.99
C LYS A 27 -56.35 53.44 41.96
N THR A 28 -57.24 52.48 42.27
CA THR A 28 -58.69 52.67 42.39
C THR A 28 -59.59 52.40 41.16
N LYS A 29 -60.53 51.47 41.43
CA LYS A 29 -61.89 51.27 40.87
C LYS A 29 -62.13 50.24 39.77
N GLU A 30 -62.64 49.10 40.26
CA GLU A 30 -63.88 48.42 39.83
C GLU A 30 -64.05 48.03 38.35
N SER A 31 -63.95 46.72 38.09
CA SER A 31 -65.02 46.01 37.37
C SER A 31 -64.85 44.48 37.38
N ARG A 32 -65.92 43.80 37.79
CA ARG A 32 -66.42 42.53 37.24
C ARG A 32 -65.76 41.19 37.64
N THR A 33 -66.44 40.60 38.63
CA THR A 33 -66.92 39.21 38.68
C THR A 33 -65.89 38.09 38.81
N GLN A 34 -65.54 37.79 40.05
CA GLN A 34 -65.01 36.48 40.42
C GLN A 34 -66.16 35.45 40.44
N PRO A 35 -66.08 34.31 39.72
CA PRO A 35 -66.83 33.14 40.15
C PRO A 35 -66.16 32.63 41.42
N LYS A 36 -66.95 32.48 42.48
CA LYS A 36 -66.51 31.90 43.75
C LYS A 36 -65.90 30.53 43.45
N ILE A 37 -64.60 30.37 43.70
CA ILE A 37 -63.96 29.07 43.86
C ILE A 37 -64.53 28.50 45.15
N GLY A 38 -65.63 27.75 45.00
CA GLY A 38 -66.17 26.92 46.04
C GLY A 38 -65.20 25.78 46.30
N THR A 39 -64.41 25.89 47.37
CA THR A 39 -63.77 24.76 48.03
C THR A 39 -64.85 23.90 48.69
N GLY A 40 -65.60 23.20 47.85
CA GLY A 40 -66.62 22.24 48.24
C GLY A 40 -65.97 20.95 48.71
N LYS A 41 -66.12 20.66 50.01
CA LYS A 41 -65.69 19.43 50.67
C LYS A 41 -66.16 18.19 49.90
N SER A 42 -65.23 17.60 49.15
CA SER A 42 -64.86 16.17 49.17
C SER A 42 -65.85 15.17 49.80
N GLY A 43 -67.04 15.03 49.23
CA GLY A 43 -67.81 13.79 49.31
C GLY A 43 -67.17 12.72 48.40
N ARG A 44 -67.09 11.47 48.85
CA ARG A 44 -66.39 10.30 48.26
C ARG A 44 -66.39 10.17 46.72
N ALA A 45 -67.32 10.79 46.00
CA ALA A 45 -67.39 10.85 44.54
C ALA A 45 -66.22 11.61 43.88
N GLY A 46 -65.75 12.74 44.43
CA GLY A 46 -64.66 13.53 43.83
C GLY A 46 -63.31 12.81 43.86
N LYS A 47 -63.05 12.05 44.93
CA LYS A 47 -61.85 11.19 45.03
C LYS A 47 -61.92 10.03 44.04
N ARG A 48 -63.10 9.46 43.77
CA ARG A 48 -63.28 8.40 42.76
C ARG A 48 -63.07 8.91 41.34
N ILE A 49 -63.59 10.11 41.04
CA ILE A 49 -63.37 10.77 39.74
C ILE A 49 -61.89 11.10 39.56
N LEU A 50 -61.22 11.63 40.60
CA LEU A 50 -59.78 11.88 40.56
C LEU A 50 -58.97 10.58 40.37
N LEU A 51 -59.33 9.49 41.06
CA LEU A 51 -58.70 8.19 40.88
C LEU A 51 -58.93 7.61 39.47
N LEU A 52 -60.12 7.79 38.89
CA LEU A 52 -60.41 7.39 37.51
C LEU A 52 -59.58 8.18 36.50
N ILE A 53 -59.43 9.49 36.69
CA ILE A 53 -58.57 10.33 35.83
C ILE A 53 -57.11 9.90 35.94
N ILE A 54 -56.62 9.64 37.15
CA ILE A 54 -55.25 9.13 37.38
C ILE A 54 -55.07 7.76 36.72
N TYR A 55 -56.06 6.88 36.83
CA TYR A 55 -56.02 5.55 36.20
C TYR A 55 -55.98 5.65 34.66
N ILE A 56 -56.80 6.51 34.07
CA ILE A 56 -56.80 6.76 32.62
C ILE A 56 -55.46 7.37 32.19
N LEU A 57 -54.88 8.28 32.98
CA LEU A 57 -53.57 8.86 32.72
C LEU A 57 -52.47 7.78 32.72
N ILE A 58 -52.48 6.89 33.72
CA ILE A 58 -51.53 5.77 33.81
C ILE A 58 -51.65 4.84 32.60
N ILE A 59 -52.88 4.47 32.22
CA ILE A 59 -53.12 3.67 31.01
C ILE A 59 -52.58 4.39 29.77
N THR A 60 -52.84 5.68 29.64
CA THR A 60 -52.40 6.46 28.46
C THR A 60 -50.87 6.48 28.36
N VAL A 61 -50.18 6.62 29.49
CA VAL A 61 -48.71 6.56 29.56
C VAL A 61 -48.18 5.18 29.22
N LEU A 62 -48.80 4.11 29.73
CA LEU A 62 -48.41 2.73 29.45
C LEU A 62 -48.60 2.36 27.97
N VAL A 63 -49.74 2.75 27.39
CA VAL A 63 -50.05 2.54 25.96
C VAL A 63 -49.08 3.34 25.09
N SER A 64 -48.89 4.62 25.37
CA SER A 64 -47.95 5.48 24.64
C SER A 64 -46.51 4.94 24.72
N GLY A 65 -46.08 4.50 25.91
CA GLY A 65 -44.80 3.84 26.12
C GLY A 65 -44.66 2.58 25.26
N TYR A 66 -45.68 1.72 25.22
CA TYR A 66 -45.67 0.52 24.39
C TYR A 66 -45.54 0.81 22.88
N PHE A 67 -46.15 1.89 22.38
CA PHE A 67 -46.06 2.27 20.97
C PHE A 67 -44.74 2.97 20.60
N ILE A 68 -44.12 3.70 21.52
CA ILE A 68 -42.92 4.50 21.23
C ILE A 68 -41.62 3.70 21.43
N LEU A 69 -41.61 2.74 22.35
CA LEU A 69 -40.42 2.02 22.78
C LEU A 69 -39.87 0.91 21.86
N PRO A 70 -40.63 0.27 20.94
CA PRO A 70 -40.09 -0.82 20.14
C PRO A 70 -39.33 -0.29 18.93
N LYS A 71 -38.18 0.37 19.17
CA LYS A 71 -37.21 0.73 18.15
C LYS A 71 -35.91 -0.01 18.42
N ALA A 72 -35.82 -1.23 17.89
CA ALA A 72 -34.56 -1.96 17.85
C ALA A 72 -33.76 -1.50 16.62
N LYS A 73 -32.59 -0.90 16.85
CA LYS A 73 -31.61 -0.65 15.80
C LYS A 73 -30.68 -1.84 15.74
N ILE A 74 -30.72 -2.57 14.63
CA ILE A 74 -29.81 -3.70 14.37
C ILE A 74 -28.68 -3.14 13.50
N GLU A 75 -27.50 -2.98 14.09
CA GLU A 75 -26.27 -2.59 13.37
C GLU A 75 -25.46 -3.85 13.08
N ILE A 76 -25.28 -4.16 11.80
CA ILE A 76 -24.49 -5.31 11.33
C ILE A 76 -23.15 -4.78 10.84
N TRP A 77 -22.07 -5.18 11.51
CA TRP A 77 -20.70 -4.87 11.10
C TRP A 77 -20.04 -6.13 10.55
N PRO A 78 -20.04 -6.34 9.22
CA PRO A 78 -19.37 -7.49 8.62
C PRO A 78 -17.86 -7.38 8.82
N GLN A 79 -17.27 -8.40 9.44
CA GLN A 79 -15.82 -8.54 9.55
C GLN A 79 -15.27 -9.02 8.21
N THR A 80 -14.61 -8.14 7.47
CA THR A 80 -13.92 -8.51 6.24
C THR A 80 -12.54 -9.05 6.58
N GLN A 81 -12.33 -10.34 6.33
CA GLN A 81 -10.99 -10.93 6.35
C GLN A 81 -10.33 -10.75 4.98
N THR A 82 -9.11 -10.23 4.97
CA THR A 82 -8.28 -10.18 3.77
C THR A 82 -7.70 -11.57 3.51
N LEU A 83 -8.30 -12.30 2.57
CA LEU A 83 -7.77 -13.57 2.09
C LEU A 83 -6.50 -13.28 1.29
N GLN A 84 -5.35 -13.67 1.85
CA GLN A 84 -4.06 -13.63 1.15
C GLN A 84 -3.94 -14.93 0.34
N PHE A 85 -4.26 -14.85 -0.95
CA PHE A 85 -4.10 -15.97 -1.88
C PHE A 85 -2.68 -15.94 -2.46
N GLN A 86 -1.85 -16.88 -2.05
CA GLN A 86 -0.49 -17.03 -2.55
C GLN A 86 -0.37 -18.37 -3.29
N GLU A 87 -0.31 -18.29 -4.61
CA GLU A 87 -0.21 -19.46 -5.47
C GLU A 87 1.09 -19.41 -6.28
N LYS A 88 1.77 -20.55 -6.40
CA LYS A 88 2.99 -20.68 -7.21
C LYS A 88 2.59 -20.99 -8.66
N ILE A 89 3.06 -20.16 -9.58
CA ILE A 89 2.86 -20.31 -11.02
C ILE A 89 4.24 -20.49 -11.65
N GLU A 90 4.37 -21.47 -12.54
CA GLU A 90 5.62 -21.74 -13.25
C GLU A 90 5.61 -21.07 -14.63
N VAL A 91 6.69 -20.38 -14.96
CA VAL A 91 6.86 -19.72 -16.26
C VAL A 91 7.86 -20.52 -17.08
N LEU A 92 7.40 -21.14 -18.16
CA LEU A 92 8.23 -21.99 -19.03
C LEU A 92 8.35 -21.36 -20.42
N THR A 93 9.58 -21.27 -20.93
CA THR A 93 9.88 -20.74 -22.27
C THR A 93 9.56 -21.73 -23.40
N LYS A 94 9.29 -23.00 -23.06
CA LYS A 94 9.03 -24.08 -24.03
C LYS A 94 7.58 -24.19 -24.46
N GLU A 95 6.65 -23.67 -23.65
CA GLU A 95 5.22 -23.75 -23.89
C GLU A 95 4.77 -22.55 -24.72
N SER A 96 3.96 -22.76 -25.76
CA SER A 96 3.44 -21.68 -26.60
C SER A 96 2.07 -21.17 -26.13
N GLN A 97 1.40 -21.90 -25.23
CA GLN A 97 0.06 -21.60 -24.74
C GLN A 97 0.03 -21.73 -23.22
N ALA A 98 -0.87 -20.99 -22.56
CA ALA A 98 -1.05 -21.08 -21.12
C ALA A 98 -1.85 -22.34 -20.76
N ASP A 99 -1.32 -23.14 -19.83
CA ASP A 99 -2.02 -24.29 -19.24
C ASP A 99 -2.46 -23.91 -17.81
N PHE A 100 -3.74 -23.55 -17.67
CA PHE A 100 -4.33 -23.15 -16.40
C PHE A 100 -4.55 -24.33 -15.44
N VAL A 101 -4.58 -25.57 -15.94
CA VAL A 101 -4.72 -26.78 -15.11
C VAL A 101 -3.39 -27.08 -14.42
N LYS A 102 -2.28 -26.93 -15.16
CA LYS A 102 -0.92 -27.13 -14.64
C LYS A 102 -0.28 -25.87 -14.07
N LYS A 103 -0.96 -24.71 -14.15
CA LYS A 103 -0.47 -23.39 -13.70
C LYS A 103 0.84 -22.99 -14.40
N ILE A 104 0.91 -23.24 -15.71
CA ILE A 104 2.06 -22.92 -16.54
C ILE A 104 1.73 -21.73 -17.43
N LEU A 105 2.56 -20.69 -17.37
CA LEU A 105 2.49 -19.55 -18.26
C LEU A 105 3.64 -19.58 -19.28
N PRO A 106 3.37 -19.26 -20.56
CA PRO A 106 4.40 -19.17 -21.58
C PRO A 106 5.28 -17.95 -21.34
N GLY A 107 6.57 -18.16 -21.15
CA GLY A 107 7.58 -17.10 -21.01
C GLY A 107 8.33 -16.83 -22.31
N LYS A 108 8.84 -15.62 -22.50
CA LYS A 108 9.82 -15.29 -23.54
C LYS A 108 11.07 -14.70 -22.90
N VAL A 109 12.23 -15.23 -23.26
CA VAL A 109 13.53 -14.68 -22.85
C VAL A 109 14.01 -13.77 -23.97
N PHE A 110 14.34 -12.53 -23.62
CA PHE A 110 14.96 -11.58 -24.52
C PHE A 110 16.44 -11.47 -24.14
N GLU A 111 17.32 -11.80 -25.07
CA GLU A 111 18.76 -11.63 -24.94
C GLU A 111 19.19 -10.49 -25.87
N GLU A 112 19.85 -9.48 -25.30
CA GLU A 112 20.42 -8.36 -26.06
C GLU A 112 21.94 -8.40 -25.90
N SER A 113 22.65 -8.59 -27.01
CA SER A 113 24.11 -8.56 -27.04
C SER A 113 24.59 -7.13 -27.24
N LEU A 114 25.22 -6.56 -26.22
CA LEU A 114 25.87 -5.26 -26.32
C LEU A 114 27.32 -5.45 -26.79
N GLU A 115 27.60 -5.02 -28.01
CA GLU A 115 28.96 -5.01 -28.55
C GLU A 115 29.63 -3.68 -28.22
N VAL A 116 30.63 -3.72 -27.35
CA VAL A 116 31.43 -2.55 -26.97
C VAL A 116 32.75 -2.59 -27.74
N SER A 117 32.88 -1.73 -28.74
CA SER A 117 34.13 -1.53 -29.47
C SER A 117 34.88 -0.34 -28.89
N GLN A 118 36.16 -0.52 -28.55
CA GLN A 118 37.03 0.53 -28.04
C GLN A 118 38.30 0.60 -28.88
N GLU A 119 38.62 1.79 -29.37
CA GLU A 119 39.84 2.04 -30.13
C GLU A 119 41.00 2.36 -29.16
N PHE A 120 42.11 1.63 -29.32
CA PHE A 120 43.33 1.85 -28.55
C PHE A 120 44.43 2.38 -29.46
N GLN A 121 45.06 3.48 -29.06
CA GLN A 121 46.22 4.03 -29.76
C GLN A 121 47.44 3.13 -29.54
N ALA A 122 48.05 2.64 -30.62
CA ALA A 122 49.25 1.82 -30.53
C ALA A 122 50.44 2.66 -30.04
N SER A 123 51.10 2.24 -28.94
CA SER A 123 52.17 3.00 -28.29
C SER A 123 53.54 2.95 -29.01
N GLY A 124 53.59 2.46 -30.25
CA GLY A 124 54.81 2.47 -31.07
C GLY A 124 54.97 1.25 -31.99
N THR A 125 55.84 1.40 -32.98
CA THR A 125 56.26 0.32 -33.89
C THR A 125 57.59 -0.25 -33.42
N ALA A 126 57.58 -1.47 -32.88
CA ALA A 126 58.80 -2.18 -32.53
C ALA A 126 59.23 -3.10 -33.69
N THR A 127 60.30 -2.75 -34.39
CA THR A 127 60.92 -3.65 -35.37
C THR A 127 61.74 -4.70 -34.64
N ARG A 128 61.11 -5.84 -34.32
CA ARG A 128 61.79 -6.98 -33.69
C ARG A 128 62.30 -7.92 -34.79
N ASN A 129 63.61 -7.93 -35.04
CA ASN A 129 64.25 -8.87 -35.97
C ASN A 129 64.37 -10.31 -35.41
N GLU A 130 63.56 -10.68 -34.43
CA GLU A 130 63.53 -12.05 -33.93
C GLU A 130 62.62 -12.92 -34.79
N LYS A 131 63.10 -14.12 -35.11
CA LYS A 131 62.26 -15.15 -35.74
C LYS A 131 61.08 -15.46 -34.82
N SER A 132 59.89 -15.57 -35.40
CA SER A 132 58.67 -15.98 -34.70
C SER A 132 58.90 -17.32 -33.98
N LYS A 133 58.60 -17.36 -32.68
CA LYS A 133 58.71 -18.55 -31.83
C LYS A 133 57.30 -18.98 -31.43
N GLY A 134 57.09 -20.29 -31.31
CA GLY A 134 55.85 -20.88 -30.82
C GLY A 134 56.17 -22.10 -29.95
N ALA A 135 55.19 -22.54 -29.17
CA ALA A 135 55.27 -23.77 -28.40
C ALA A 135 54.53 -24.89 -29.14
N ILE A 136 55.15 -26.06 -29.24
CA ILE A 136 54.54 -27.28 -29.78
C ILE A 136 54.75 -28.41 -28.79
N GLN A 137 53.80 -29.35 -28.73
CA GLN A 137 53.92 -30.57 -27.96
C GLN A 137 54.24 -31.72 -28.91
N VAL A 138 55.26 -32.51 -28.58
CA VAL A 138 55.70 -33.67 -29.37
C VAL A 138 55.65 -34.87 -28.43
N TYR A 139 55.08 -35.98 -28.89
CA TYR A 139 55.03 -37.23 -28.15
C TYR A 139 55.36 -38.40 -29.09
N ASN A 140 56.03 -39.43 -28.55
CA ASN A 140 56.30 -40.66 -29.26
C ASN A 140 55.09 -41.59 -29.13
N ALA A 141 54.45 -41.93 -30.25
CA ALA A 141 53.30 -42.85 -30.29
C ALA A 141 53.66 -44.26 -30.78
N TYR A 142 54.94 -44.53 -31.06
CA TYR A 142 55.38 -45.77 -31.68
C TYR A 142 56.03 -46.77 -30.69
N SER A 143 56.77 -46.27 -29.69
CA SER A 143 57.53 -47.12 -28.77
C SER A 143 57.67 -46.50 -27.38
N ASP A 144 57.85 -47.33 -26.35
CA ASP A 144 58.17 -46.89 -24.98
C ASP A 144 59.64 -46.45 -24.80
N SER A 145 60.49 -46.64 -25.82
CA SER A 145 61.88 -46.16 -25.79
C SER A 145 61.97 -44.64 -26.03
N PRO A 146 62.80 -43.90 -25.27
CA PRO A 146 63.03 -42.48 -25.49
C PRO A 146 63.60 -42.20 -26.89
N GLN A 147 63.06 -41.19 -27.57
CA GLN A 147 63.54 -40.77 -28.89
C GLN A 147 64.05 -39.33 -28.82
N SER A 148 65.37 -39.18 -28.84
CA SER A 148 65.99 -37.87 -28.82
C SER A 148 65.89 -37.17 -30.18
N LEU A 149 65.31 -35.97 -30.20
CA LEU A 149 65.23 -35.09 -31.34
C LEU A 149 66.24 -33.95 -31.17
N VAL A 150 67.16 -33.82 -32.13
CA VAL A 150 68.19 -32.78 -32.10
C VAL A 150 67.59 -31.38 -32.31
N ALA A 151 68.31 -30.36 -31.85
CA ALA A 151 67.99 -28.97 -32.18
C ALA A 151 68.01 -28.78 -33.71
N GLY A 152 67.02 -28.07 -34.26
CA GLY A 152 66.86 -27.88 -35.70
C GLY A 152 65.99 -28.93 -36.40
N THR A 153 65.37 -29.86 -35.65
CA THR A 153 64.39 -30.81 -36.19
C THR A 153 63.21 -30.06 -36.81
N ARG A 154 62.75 -30.52 -37.97
CA ARG A 154 61.75 -29.87 -38.82
C ARG A 154 60.34 -30.37 -38.50
N PHE A 155 59.40 -29.44 -38.32
CA PHE A 155 57.98 -29.72 -38.11
C PHE A 155 57.14 -28.98 -39.15
N ILE A 156 56.11 -29.62 -39.68
CA ILE A 156 55.23 -29.05 -40.70
C ILE A 156 53.85 -28.85 -40.06
N SER A 157 53.30 -27.64 -40.13
CA SER A 157 51.92 -27.38 -39.68
C SER A 157 50.89 -27.87 -40.70
N ALA A 158 49.61 -27.93 -40.30
CA ALA A 158 48.51 -28.24 -41.21
C ALA A 158 48.44 -27.29 -42.43
N GLU A 159 48.95 -26.07 -42.28
CA GLU A 159 49.04 -25.07 -43.35
C GLU A 159 50.33 -25.18 -44.19
N GLY A 160 51.15 -26.23 -43.98
CA GLY A 160 52.38 -26.45 -44.73
C GLY A 160 53.58 -25.59 -44.28
N LYS A 161 53.48 -24.87 -43.16
CA LYS A 161 54.56 -24.00 -42.67
C LYS A 161 55.63 -24.83 -41.94
N LEU A 162 56.89 -24.57 -42.25
CA LEU A 162 58.05 -25.26 -41.69
C LEU A 162 58.59 -24.56 -40.45
N PHE A 163 58.61 -25.27 -39.31
CA PHE A 163 59.18 -24.82 -38.05
C PHE A 163 60.41 -25.67 -37.68
N LYS A 164 61.34 -25.08 -36.90
CA LYS A 164 62.54 -25.78 -36.41
C LYS A 164 62.61 -25.72 -34.90
N SER A 165 62.95 -26.84 -34.25
CA SER A 165 63.19 -26.85 -32.80
C SER A 165 64.39 -25.98 -32.44
N VAL A 166 64.27 -25.21 -31.35
CA VAL A 166 65.36 -24.35 -30.85
C VAL A 166 66.33 -25.14 -29.96
N LYS A 167 65.83 -26.17 -29.27
CA LYS A 167 66.57 -27.03 -28.34
C LYS A 167 66.33 -28.49 -28.69
N ALA A 168 67.24 -29.35 -28.25
CA ALA A 168 67.02 -30.79 -28.30
C ALA A 168 65.94 -31.18 -27.27
N VAL A 169 65.10 -32.16 -27.62
CA VAL A 169 64.06 -32.73 -26.75
C VAL A 169 64.20 -34.26 -26.77
N THR A 170 63.91 -34.94 -25.67
CA THR A 170 64.05 -36.40 -25.53
C THR A 170 62.76 -36.99 -24.96
#